data_AF-A0A078JSY4-F1
#
_entry.id   AF-A0A078JSY4-F1
#
_cell.length_a   1.000
_cell.length_b   1.000
_cell.length_c   1.000
_cell.angle_alpha   90.00
_cell.angle_beta   90.00
_cell.angle_gamma   90.00
#
_symmetry.space_group_name_H-M   'P 1'
#
loop_
_entity.id
_entity.type
_entity.pdbx_description
1 polymer ?
#
loop_
_entity_poly.entity_id
_entity_poly.type
_entity_poly.pdbx_seq_one_letter_code
_entity_poly.pdbx_strand_id
1 'polypeptide(L)'
;GHILKLKGSLLLASPEDVVAIQEMRMKSSGRSKLTRDHNGFRKLFIALTRAGKLFALHTGDGRIVWSTLLNSPACARPSGISLYQWQVPHHHAMDENPSVLVVGRCGSDSSSPGVLSFVDVYTGKEISSSDIGHSVVQVMPLPLFTDSTEQRLHLIADTDGHVHLYPKTPEALGIFQREFQNVYWYNVEGDDGIIRGHGMKSSCAGETADEYCFTTRELWTVVFPSESEKIISTLTRKPNEVVHTQAKVSTDQDVLYKYVSRNLLFVATVSPKGAGEIGSVTPEESALVVYLIDTVTGRILHRLSHQGCQGPVHAVFSENWVVYHYFNLRAHKYEVTVVEIYDQSRAENKNVWKLVLGKHNLTAPISSYSRPEMFTKSQSYFFPQSVKTIAVTSTAKGITSKQLLIGTIGDQILALDKRFVDPRRTLNPSQAEKEEGIIPLTDSLPIIPQSYITHSLKVEGLRGIVTAPAKLESTTHVFAYGVDLFYTRLAPSKTYDSLTDDFSYALLLITIVALVAAIYITWALSEKKELSEKWR
;
A
#
# COMPACT_ATOMS: atom_id res chain seq x y z
N GLY A 1 -31.60 8.04 25.04
CA GLY A 1 -31.08 6.90 24.27
C GLY A 1 -31.95 6.53 23.09
N HIS A 2 -33.06 5.82 23.30
CA HIS A 2 -33.91 5.30 22.21
C HIS A 2 -34.61 6.39 21.38
N ILE A 3 -35.12 7.45 22.01
CA ILE A 3 -35.74 8.61 21.32
C ILE A 3 -34.74 9.33 20.40
N LEU A 4 -33.50 9.51 20.86
CA LEU A 4 -32.42 10.09 20.05
C LEU A 4 -32.10 9.22 18.82
N LYS A 5 -32.00 7.89 18.99
CA LYS A 5 -31.82 6.97 17.86
C LYS A 5 -32.99 7.01 16.88
N LEU A 6 -34.22 7.12 17.38
CA LEU A 6 -35.42 7.22 16.56
C LEU A 6 -35.43 8.53 15.75
N LYS A 7 -35.18 9.67 16.41
CA LYS A 7 -35.01 10.98 15.75
C LYS A 7 -33.94 10.93 14.65
N GLY A 8 -32.79 10.32 14.94
CA GLY A 8 -31.73 10.12 13.94
C GLY A 8 -32.19 9.27 12.76
N SER A 9 -32.89 8.15 13.00
CA SER A 9 -33.39 7.27 11.93
C SER A 9 -34.50 7.89 11.06
N LEU A 10 -35.22 8.86 11.63
CA LEU A 10 -36.28 9.61 10.96
C LEU A 10 -35.77 10.91 10.32
N LEU A 11 -34.46 11.20 10.36
CA LEU A 11 -33.86 12.46 9.89
C LEU A 11 -34.45 13.71 10.59
N LEU A 12 -34.92 13.56 11.82
CA LEU A 12 -35.52 14.60 12.67
C LEU A 12 -34.56 15.06 13.79
N ALA A 13 -33.29 14.65 13.75
CA ALA A 13 -32.31 14.99 14.77
C ALA A 13 -31.77 16.41 14.57
N SER A 14 -31.72 17.19 15.65
CA SER A 14 -30.97 18.46 15.67
C SER A 14 -29.46 18.21 15.59
N PRO A 15 -28.62 19.21 15.26
CA PRO A 15 -27.17 19.07 15.27
C PRO A 15 -26.61 18.55 16.61
N GLU A 16 -27.18 19.01 17.74
CA GLU A 16 -26.83 18.54 19.08
C GLU A 16 -27.23 17.08 19.31
N ASP A 17 -28.42 16.69 18.84
CA ASP A 17 -28.88 15.29 18.88
C ASP A 17 -27.91 14.39 18.08
N VAL A 18 -27.39 14.85 16.94
CA VAL A 18 -26.41 14.12 16.12
C VAL A 18 -25.10 13.91 16.86
N VAL A 19 -24.57 14.94 17.52
CA VAL A 19 -23.34 14.84 18.34
C VAL A 19 -23.53 13.83 19.47
N ALA A 20 -24.66 13.90 20.19
CA ALA A 20 -24.97 12.95 21.26
C ALA A 20 -25.12 11.50 20.74
N ILE A 21 -25.70 11.31 19.55
CA ILE A 21 -25.78 9.99 18.88
C ILE A 21 -24.38 9.49 18.51
N GLN A 22 -23.50 10.35 18.00
CA GLN A 22 -22.12 9.99 17.68
C GLN A 22 -21.34 9.57 18.92
N GLU A 23 -21.44 10.30 20.03
CA GLU A 23 -20.81 9.91 21.31
C GLU A 23 -21.34 8.56 21.81
N MET A 24 -22.65 8.33 21.76
CA MET A 24 -23.23 7.03 22.12
C MET A 24 -22.76 5.90 21.20
N ARG A 25 -22.56 6.16 19.89
CA ARG A 25 -21.98 5.18 18.96
C ARG A 25 -20.51 4.89 19.27
N MET A 26 -19.74 5.90 19.70
CA MET A 26 -18.34 5.73 20.13
C MET A 26 -18.24 4.90 21.40
N LYS A 27 -19.15 5.11 22.36
CA LYS A 27 -19.25 4.30 23.59
C LYS A 27 -19.89 2.92 23.38
N SER A 28 -20.37 2.59 22.18
CA SER A 28 -21.02 1.29 21.93
C SER A 28 -20.02 0.13 22.01
N SER A 29 -20.32 -0.84 22.88
CA SER A 29 -19.49 -2.04 23.16
C SER A 29 -19.21 -2.89 21.93
N GLY A 30 -19.98 -2.71 20.85
CA GLY A 30 -19.77 -3.39 19.58
C GLY A 30 -18.46 -3.00 18.90
N ARG A 31 -17.98 -1.76 19.01
CA ARG A 31 -16.75 -1.33 18.32
C ARG A 31 -15.48 -1.84 18.99
N SER A 32 -15.49 -2.14 20.28
CA SER A 32 -14.32 -2.56 21.07
C SER A 32 -14.16 -4.07 21.23
N LYS A 33 -15.03 -4.88 20.61
CA LYS A 33 -14.92 -6.35 20.66
C LYS A 33 -13.67 -6.83 19.95
N LEU A 34 -12.93 -7.75 20.59
CA LEU A 34 -11.75 -8.42 20.03
C LEU A 34 -12.10 -9.52 19.00
N THR A 35 -13.32 -9.52 18.48
CA THR A 35 -13.77 -10.45 17.45
C THR A 35 -13.86 -9.75 16.10
N ARG A 36 -13.44 -10.47 15.06
CA ARG A 36 -13.51 -10.00 13.67
C ARG A 36 -14.95 -9.60 13.34
N ASP A 37 -15.12 -8.39 12.80
CA ASP A 37 -16.40 -7.93 12.29
C ASP A 37 -16.63 -8.37 10.84
N HIS A 38 -17.88 -8.33 10.39
CA HIS A 38 -18.24 -8.72 9.02
C HIS A 38 -17.53 -7.85 7.97
N ASN A 39 -17.38 -6.55 8.23
CA ASN A 39 -16.84 -5.56 7.28
C ASN A 39 -15.30 -5.47 7.33
N GLY A 40 -14.67 -6.14 8.29
CA GLY A 40 -13.22 -6.13 8.48
C GLY A 40 -12.65 -4.80 8.99
N PHE A 41 -13.44 -3.99 9.68
CA PHE A 41 -13.01 -2.75 10.31
C PHE A 41 -12.24 -2.96 11.62
N ARG A 42 -12.47 -4.07 12.32
CA ARG A 42 -11.79 -4.41 13.56
C ARG A 42 -10.52 -5.18 13.26
N LYS A 43 -9.38 -4.55 13.56
CA LYS A 43 -8.05 -5.15 13.45
C LYS A 43 -7.21 -4.76 14.66
N LEU A 44 -6.12 -5.50 14.85
CA LEU A 44 -5.05 -5.14 15.77
C LEU A 44 -3.91 -4.51 14.96
N PHE A 45 -3.52 -3.30 15.32
CA PHE A 45 -2.28 -2.70 14.84
C PHE A 45 -1.14 -3.16 15.72
N ILE A 46 -0.21 -3.88 15.13
CA ILE A 46 1.02 -4.29 15.80
C ILE A 46 2.09 -3.24 15.48
N ALA A 47 2.50 -2.51 16.52
CA ALA A 47 3.46 -1.43 16.41
C ALA A 47 4.72 -1.78 17.19
N LEU A 48 5.86 -1.73 16.51
CA LEU A 48 7.18 -1.93 17.09
C LEU A 48 7.86 -0.57 17.28
N THR A 49 8.34 -0.32 18.49
CA THR A 49 9.10 0.90 18.81
C THR A 49 10.60 0.68 18.65
N ARG A 50 11.36 1.76 18.43
CA ARG A 50 12.83 1.72 18.36
C ARG A 50 13.47 1.19 19.65
N ALA A 51 12.76 1.26 20.78
CA ALA A 51 13.20 0.71 22.07
C ALA A 51 13.01 -0.81 22.20
N GLY A 52 12.52 -1.51 21.16
CA GLY A 52 12.27 -2.95 21.21
C GLY A 52 10.97 -3.35 21.90
N LYS A 53 10.07 -2.39 22.16
CA LYS A 53 8.75 -2.66 22.74
C LYS A 53 7.71 -2.79 21.64
N LEU A 54 6.95 -3.87 21.69
CA LEU A 54 5.86 -4.21 20.80
C LEU A 54 4.51 -3.89 21.46
N PHE A 55 3.59 -3.32 20.70
CA PHE A 55 2.25 -2.96 21.16
C PHE A 55 1.21 -3.51 20.21
N ALA A 56 0.10 -4.02 20.75
CA ALA A 56 -1.13 -4.20 19.99
C ALA A 56 -2.14 -3.11 20.33
N LEU A 57 -2.50 -2.31 19.33
CA LEU A 57 -3.53 -1.28 19.45
C LEU A 57 -4.80 -1.73 18.74
N HIS A 58 -5.94 -1.58 19.40
CA HIS A 58 -7.22 -1.93 18.82
C HIS A 58 -7.75 -0.80 17.92
N THR A 59 -8.19 -1.10 16.69
CA THR A 59 -8.63 -0.06 15.73
C THR A 59 -9.88 0.70 16.16
N GLY A 60 -10.73 0.11 17.00
CA GLY A 60 -12.03 0.69 17.35
C GLY A 60 -11.93 1.91 18.28
N ASP A 61 -10.98 1.89 19.21
CA ASP A 61 -10.85 2.80 20.34
C ASP A 61 -9.40 3.22 20.63
N GLY A 62 -8.42 2.62 19.94
CA GLY A 62 -7.00 2.94 20.10
C GLY A 62 -6.37 2.41 21.39
N ARG A 63 -7.11 1.64 22.21
CA ARG A 63 -6.58 1.10 23.47
C ARG A 63 -5.46 0.09 23.20
N ILE A 64 -4.51 0.05 24.13
CA ILE A 64 -3.48 -0.98 24.16
C ILE A 64 -4.13 -2.28 24.66
N VAL A 65 -4.15 -3.31 23.81
CA VAL A 65 -4.64 -4.64 24.15
C VAL A 65 -3.59 -5.38 24.97
N TRP A 66 -2.34 -5.32 24.51
CA TRP A 66 -1.17 -5.82 25.22
C TRP A 66 0.07 -5.02 24.80
N SER A 67 1.10 -5.08 25.63
CA SER A 67 2.42 -4.55 25.29
C SER A 67 3.50 -5.45 25.86
N THR A 68 4.49 -5.78 25.04
CA THR A 68 5.58 -6.70 25.41
C THR A 68 6.91 -6.08 25.04
N LEU A 69 7.84 -6.05 26.00
CA LEU A 69 9.22 -5.70 25.72
C LEU A 69 9.95 -6.97 25.32
N LEU A 70 10.57 -6.96 24.14
CA LEU A 70 11.34 -8.10 23.66
C LEU A 70 12.67 -8.15 24.43
N ASN A 71 12.84 -9.19 25.23
CA ASN A 71 14.07 -9.45 25.97
C ASN A 71 14.59 -10.80 25.49
N SER A 72 15.45 -10.79 24.47
CA SER A 72 16.18 -12.01 24.12
C SER A 72 17.23 -12.29 25.20
N PRO A 73 17.33 -13.53 25.73
CA PRO A 73 18.34 -13.89 26.72
C PRO A 73 19.78 -13.71 26.19
N ALA A 74 19.97 -13.80 24.88
CA ALA A 74 21.27 -13.63 24.24
C ALA A 74 21.56 -12.18 23.82
N CYS A 75 20.54 -11.35 23.67
CA CYS A 75 20.71 -9.94 23.36
C CYS A 75 19.79 -9.02 24.16
N ALA A 76 20.36 -8.35 25.15
CA ALA A 76 19.62 -7.45 26.03
C ALA A 76 19.04 -6.23 25.30
N ARG A 77 19.66 -5.79 24.19
CA ARG A 77 19.22 -4.63 23.39
C ARG A 77 19.49 -4.85 21.90
N PRO A 78 18.56 -5.49 21.16
CA PRO A 78 18.69 -5.62 19.72
C PRO A 78 18.60 -4.24 19.05
N SER A 79 19.45 -4.01 18.05
CA SER A 79 19.44 -2.83 17.18
C SER A 79 18.84 -3.18 15.81
N GLY A 80 18.48 -2.18 15.00
CA GLY A 80 18.00 -2.42 13.63
C GLY A 80 16.71 -3.23 13.51
N ILE A 81 15.83 -3.13 14.50
CA ILE A 81 14.68 -4.01 14.63
C ILE A 81 13.62 -3.75 13.54
N SER A 82 13.19 -4.80 12.86
CA SER A 82 12.18 -4.78 11.79
C SER A 82 11.04 -5.76 12.08
N LEU A 83 9.82 -5.40 11.70
CA LEU A 83 8.60 -6.19 11.94
C LEU A 83 8.07 -6.76 10.63
N TYR A 84 7.89 -8.08 10.58
CA TYR A 84 7.33 -8.81 9.45
C TYR A 84 6.14 -9.67 9.87
N GLN A 85 5.20 -9.87 8.96
CA GLN A 85 4.09 -10.79 9.18
C GLN A 85 4.57 -12.22 8.94
N TRP A 86 4.65 -13.01 10.01
CA TRP A 86 5.12 -14.40 9.95
C TRP A 86 4.01 -15.34 9.52
N GLN A 87 2.87 -15.31 10.20
CA GLN A 87 1.73 -16.18 9.95
C GLN A 87 0.47 -15.32 9.73
N VAL A 88 -0.35 -15.70 8.75
CA VAL A 88 -1.62 -15.01 8.48
C VAL A 88 -2.70 -15.61 9.39
N PRO A 89 -3.71 -14.84 9.85
CA PRO A 89 -4.85 -15.43 10.53
C PRO A 89 -5.55 -16.44 9.63
N HIS A 90 -5.55 -17.70 10.05
CA HIS A 90 -5.98 -18.87 9.27
C HIS A 90 -7.34 -18.72 8.58
N HIS A 91 -7.47 -19.31 7.37
CA HIS A 91 -8.80 -19.53 6.74
C HIS A 91 -9.49 -20.78 7.30
N HIS A 92 -8.72 -21.72 7.86
CA HIS A 92 -9.21 -22.89 8.57
C HIS A 92 -9.17 -22.65 10.08
N ALA A 93 -10.29 -22.89 10.76
CA ALA A 93 -10.36 -22.69 12.20
C ALA A 93 -9.57 -23.80 12.93
N MET A 94 -8.63 -23.42 13.82
CA MET A 94 -8.40 -24.01 15.17
C MET A 94 -7.00 -24.51 15.61
N ASP A 95 -5.92 -24.51 14.83
CA ASP A 95 -4.67 -25.11 15.36
C ASP A 95 -3.64 -24.10 15.93
N GLU A 96 -3.43 -22.93 15.33
CA GLU A 96 -2.40 -21.97 15.80
C GLU A 96 -2.83 -20.50 15.75
N ASN A 97 -2.34 -19.73 16.73
CA ASN A 97 -2.52 -18.28 16.77
C ASN A 97 -1.61 -17.60 15.73
N PRO A 98 -2.08 -16.53 15.06
CA PRO A 98 -1.24 -15.76 14.15
C PRO A 98 -0.08 -15.13 14.90
N SER A 99 1.08 -15.12 14.26
CA SER A 99 2.33 -14.65 14.84
C SER A 99 3.03 -13.65 13.93
N VAL A 100 3.87 -12.81 14.53
CA VAL A 100 4.73 -11.84 13.85
C VAL A 100 6.19 -12.18 14.09
N LEU A 101 7.01 -11.92 13.08
CA LEU A 101 8.46 -12.07 13.14
C LEU A 101 9.07 -10.70 13.41
N VAL A 102 9.86 -10.62 14.46
CA VAL A 102 10.70 -9.47 14.76
C VAL A 102 12.15 -9.87 14.51
N VAL A 103 12.80 -9.17 13.59
CA VAL A 103 14.21 -9.40 13.24
C VAL A 103 15.03 -8.24 13.77
N GLY A 104 16.07 -8.52 14.54
CA GLY A 104 17.02 -7.51 15.03
C GLY A 104 18.46 -7.98 14.87
N ARG A 105 19.40 -7.12 15.25
CA ARG A 105 20.85 -7.40 15.29
C ARG A 105 21.37 -7.25 16.70
N CYS A 106 22.26 -8.14 17.14
CA CYS A 106 22.89 -8.04 18.45
C CYS A 106 24.23 -7.32 18.39
N GLY A 107 24.17 -6.00 18.22
CA GLY A 107 25.34 -5.12 18.11
C GLY A 107 25.05 -3.89 17.25
N SER A 108 26.00 -2.96 17.17
CA SER A 108 25.92 -1.80 16.26
C SER A 108 26.32 -2.16 14.82
N ASP A 109 27.15 -3.17 14.67
CA ASP A 109 27.87 -3.43 13.42
C ASP A 109 27.03 -4.34 12.50
N SER A 110 27.17 -4.16 11.18
CA SER A 110 26.42 -4.92 10.18
C SER A 110 26.72 -6.42 10.22
N SER A 111 27.91 -6.81 10.69
CA SER A 111 28.36 -8.19 10.88
C SER A 111 27.89 -8.83 12.19
N SER A 112 27.17 -8.09 13.04
CA SER A 112 26.67 -8.62 14.30
C SER A 112 25.65 -9.72 14.06
N PRO A 113 25.62 -10.78 14.89
CA PRO A 113 24.66 -11.86 14.75
C PRO A 113 23.24 -11.34 14.87
N GLY A 114 22.35 -11.85 14.03
CA GLY A 114 20.94 -11.51 14.09
C GLY A 114 20.20 -12.19 15.24
N VAL A 115 19.04 -11.65 15.59
CA VAL A 115 18.10 -12.25 16.55
C VAL A 115 16.73 -12.29 15.91
N LEU A 116 16.07 -13.45 15.98
CA LEU A 116 14.69 -13.66 15.54
C LEU A 116 13.80 -13.88 16.76
N SER A 117 12.77 -13.07 16.91
CA SER A 117 11.74 -13.22 17.93
C SER A 117 10.38 -13.43 17.28
N PHE A 118 9.71 -14.52 17.65
CA PHE A 118 8.36 -14.86 17.17
C PHE A 118 7.35 -14.51 18.25
N VAL A 119 6.39 -13.66 17.93
CA VAL A 119 5.42 -13.15 18.93
C VAL A 119 4.01 -13.47 18.50
N ASP A 120 3.22 -14.02 19.42
CA ASP A 120 1.78 -14.24 19.23
C ASP A 120 1.03 -12.90 19.17
N VAL A 121 0.24 -12.70 18.12
CA VAL A 121 -0.46 -11.43 17.85
C VAL A 121 -1.62 -11.18 18.82
N TYR A 122 -2.25 -12.23 19.35
CA TYR A 122 -3.40 -12.10 20.24
C TYR A 122 -2.98 -11.88 21.70
N THR A 123 -1.98 -12.63 22.16
CA THR A 123 -1.53 -12.57 23.56
C THR A 123 -0.36 -11.62 23.77
N GLY A 124 0.43 -11.35 22.73
CA GLY A 124 1.68 -10.60 22.83
C GLY A 124 2.82 -11.40 23.47
N LYS A 125 2.61 -12.70 23.73
CA LYS A 125 3.64 -13.55 24.32
C LYS A 125 4.66 -13.94 23.25
N GLU A 126 5.94 -13.81 23.59
CA GLU A 126 7.02 -14.35 22.77
C GLU A 126 6.94 -15.88 22.79
N ILE A 127 6.71 -16.46 21.63
CA ILE A 127 6.57 -17.91 21.43
C ILE A 127 7.96 -18.55 21.48
N SER A 128 8.89 -17.97 20.74
CA SER A 128 10.29 -18.40 20.68
C SER A 128 11.19 -17.23 20.32
N SER A 129 12.41 -17.27 20.84
CA SER A 129 13.50 -16.36 20.50
C SER A 129 14.71 -17.22 20.10
N SER A 130 15.26 -16.97 18.93
CA SER A 130 16.44 -17.69 18.43
C SER A 130 17.48 -16.72 17.94
N ASP A 131 18.72 -16.92 18.38
CA ASP A 131 19.87 -16.25 17.78
C ASP A 131 20.22 -16.93 16.48
N ILE A 132 20.48 -16.12 15.46
CA ILE A 132 20.95 -16.61 14.19
C ILE A 132 22.46 -16.38 14.14
N GLY A 133 23.21 -17.47 13.90
CA GLY A 133 24.67 -17.46 13.86
C GLY A 133 25.26 -16.73 12.65
N HIS A 134 24.44 -15.98 11.91
CA HIS A 134 24.80 -15.15 10.77
C HIS A 134 24.28 -13.73 10.97
N SER A 135 24.85 -12.78 10.24
CA SER A 135 24.39 -11.41 10.28
C SER A 135 23.15 -11.21 9.41
N VAL A 136 22.45 -10.08 9.61
CA VAL A 136 21.23 -9.77 8.88
C VAL A 136 21.46 -8.51 8.08
N VAL A 137 21.74 -8.60 6.79
CA VAL A 137 21.81 -7.44 5.90
C VAL A 137 20.42 -7.03 5.44
N GLN A 138 19.67 -7.99 4.89
CA GLN A 138 18.36 -7.75 4.28
C GLN A 138 17.40 -8.90 4.55
N VAL A 139 16.16 -8.58 4.90
CA VAL A 139 15.07 -9.56 5.09
C VAL A 139 14.07 -9.41 3.96
N MET A 140 13.79 -10.52 3.29
CA MET A 140 12.93 -10.59 2.11
C MET A 140 11.76 -11.53 2.38
N PRO A 141 10.56 -11.00 2.67
CA PRO A 141 9.37 -11.82 2.79
C PRO A 141 8.96 -12.35 1.41
N LEU A 142 8.58 -13.62 1.35
CA LEU A 142 8.03 -14.27 0.17
C LEU A 142 6.52 -14.51 0.36
N PRO A 143 5.66 -13.49 0.20
CA PRO A 143 4.26 -13.56 0.61
C PRO A 143 3.40 -14.52 -0.21
N LEU A 144 3.89 -15.01 -1.35
CA LEU A 144 3.19 -15.98 -2.20
C LEU A 144 3.39 -17.44 -1.77
N PHE A 145 4.42 -17.71 -0.96
CA PHE A 145 4.73 -19.05 -0.49
C PHE A 145 4.38 -19.15 0.99
N THR A 146 3.42 -20.01 1.28
CA THR A 146 3.00 -20.34 2.63
C THR A 146 3.14 -21.84 2.85
N ASP A 147 3.66 -22.20 4.02
CA ASP A 147 3.72 -23.58 4.47
C ASP A 147 2.31 -24.13 4.80
N SER A 148 2.18 -25.42 5.09
CA SER A 148 0.90 -26.04 5.50
C SER A 148 0.24 -25.36 6.71
N THR A 149 1.05 -24.72 7.56
CA THR A 149 0.63 -23.93 8.74
C THR A 149 0.35 -22.46 8.42
N GLU A 150 0.23 -22.09 7.14
CA GLU A 150 0.07 -20.70 6.67
C GLU A 150 1.23 -19.74 7.09
N GLN A 151 2.39 -20.29 7.44
CA GLN A 151 3.61 -19.52 7.72
C GLN A 151 4.24 -19.04 6.41
N ARG A 152 4.57 -17.74 6.33
CA ARG A 152 5.22 -17.15 5.16
C ARG A 152 6.71 -17.43 5.18
N LEU A 153 7.24 -17.80 4.02
CA LEU A 153 8.67 -17.96 3.84
C LEU A 153 9.37 -16.60 3.88
N HIS A 154 10.52 -16.53 4.54
CA HIS A 154 11.38 -15.37 4.63
C HIS A 154 12.80 -15.79 4.26
N LEU A 155 13.46 -14.96 3.44
CA LEU A 155 14.87 -15.10 3.12
C LEU A 155 15.65 -14.01 3.84
N ILE A 156 16.74 -14.39 4.51
CA ILE A 156 17.62 -13.48 5.23
C ILE A 156 18.98 -13.53 4.56
N ALA A 157 19.44 -12.40 4.02
CA ALA A 157 20.77 -12.27 3.43
C ALA A 157 21.79 -11.85 4.49
N ASP A 158 22.95 -12.51 4.49
CA ASP A 158 24.10 -12.26 5.36
C ASP A 158 25.14 -11.33 4.68
N THR A 159 26.12 -10.81 5.43
CA THR A 159 27.23 -10.00 4.93
C THR A 159 28.09 -10.74 3.92
N ASP A 160 28.18 -12.07 4.04
CA ASP A 160 28.93 -12.92 3.13
C ASP A 160 28.20 -13.19 1.79
N GLY A 161 26.98 -12.65 1.62
CA GLY A 161 26.15 -12.88 0.43
C GLY A 161 25.45 -14.24 0.41
N HIS A 162 25.50 -14.97 1.53
CA HIS A 162 24.68 -16.16 1.77
C HIS A 162 23.24 -15.77 2.11
N VAL A 163 22.29 -16.60 1.71
CA VAL A 163 20.86 -16.40 1.96
C VAL A 163 20.31 -17.59 2.73
N HIS A 164 19.71 -17.33 3.88
CA HIS A 164 19.13 -18.34 4.76
C HIS A 164 17.60 -18.35 4.66
N LEU A 165 17.02 -19.54 4.55
CA LEU A 165 15.58 -19.75 4.47
C LEU A 165 14.97 -19.98 5.86
N TYR A 166 13.86 -19.29 6.11
CA TYR A 166 13.02 -19.43 7.30
C TYR A 166 11.54 -19.56 6.89
N PRO A 167 10.72 -20.40 7.56
CA PRO A 167 11.08 -21.35 8.62
C PRO A 167 12.04 -22.46 8.15
N LYS A 168 12.83 -23.00 9.08
CA LYS A 168 13.71 -24.16 8.83
C LYS A 168 12.92 -25.47 8.92
N THR A 169 11.94 -25.65 8.03
CA THR A 169 11.13 -26.86 7.90
C THR A 169 11.42 -27.56 6.57
N PRO A 170 11.34 -28.91 6.52
CA PRO A 170 11.52 -29.65 5.27
C PRO A 170 10.45 -29.31 4.23
N GLU A 171 9.25 -28.92 4.67
CA GLU A 171 8.17 -28.47 3.77
C GLU A 171 8.51 -27.13 3.12
N ALA A 172 8.93 -26.12 3.90
CA ALA A 172 9.39 -24.85 3.37
C ALA A 172 10.58 -25.02 2.41
N LEU A 173 11.52 -25.91 2.73
CA LEU A 173 12.63 -26.25 1.85
C LEU A 173 12.13 -26.88 0.53
N GLY A 174 11.19 -27.81 0.59
CA GLY A 174 10.58 -28.43 -0.59
C GLY A 174 9.83 -27.44 -1.48
N ILE A 175 9.12 -26.46 -0.89
CA ILE A 175 8.46 -25.37 -1.63
C ILE A 175 9.52 -24.48 -2.29
N PHE A 176 10.54 -24.07 -1.55
CA PHE A 176 11.59 -23.19 -2.06
C PHE A 176 12.42 -23.84 -3.17
N GLN A 177 12.75 -25.12 -3.05
CA GLN A 177 13.52 -25.86 -4.05
C GLN A 177 12.82 -25.93 -5.41
N ARG A 178 11.48 -25.98 -5.45
CA ARG A 178 10.71 -25.96 -6.71
C ARG A 178 10.87 -24.64 -7.47
N GLU A 179 10.98 -23.54 -6.73
CA GLU A 179 11.06 -22.18 -7.28
C GLU A 179 12.47 -21.60 -7.21
N PHE A 180 13.47 -22.40 -6.84
CA PHE A 180 14.83 -21.97 -6.54
C PHE A 180 15.45 -21.08 -7.63
N GLN A 181 15.23 -21.42 -8.91
CA GLN A 181 15.77 -20.69 -10.05
C GLN A 181 15.00 -19.40 -10.39
N ASN A 182 13.83 -19.21 -9.80
CA ASN A 182 12.95 -18.06 -10.03
C ASN A 182 13.04 -17.02 -8.91
N VAL A 183 13.92 -17.23 -7.92
CA VAL A 183 14.13 -16.29 -6.82
C VAL A 183 15.35 -15.42 -7.10
N TYR A 184 15.13 -14.11 -7.07
CA TYR A 184 16.13 -13.08 -7.29
C TYR A 184 16.08 -12.09 -6.12
N TRP A 185 17.22 -11.52 -5.80
CA TRP A 185 17.30 -10.43 -4.84
C TRP A 185 18.27 -9.36 -5.31
N TYR A 186 18.17 -8.18 -4.75
CA TYR A 186 19.05 -7.07 -5.08
C TYR A 186 19.47 -6.32 -3.82
N ASN A 187 20.69 -5.81 -3.83
CA ASN A 187 21.25 -4.95 -2.80
C ASN A 187 21.46 -3.53 -3.37
N VAL A 188 21.26 -2.51 -2.54
CA VAL A 188 21.47 -1.11 -2.89
C VAL A 188 22.52 -0.52 -1.94
N GLU A 189 23.71 -0.30 -2.46
CA GLU A 189 24.81 0.40 -1.79
C GLU A 189 24.70 1.89 -2.13
N GLY A 190 23.87 2.61 -1.37
CA GLY A 190 23.50 4.01 -1.67
C GLY A 190 24.67 5.00 -1.63
N ASP A 191 25.63 4.80 -0.73
CA ASP A 191 26.80 5.67 -0.58
C ASP A 191 27.80 5.50 -1.71
N ASP A 192 28.01 4.25 -2.16
CA ASP A 192 28.90 3.92 -3.28
C ASP A 192 28.22 4.10 -4.66
N GLY A 193 26.90 4.28 -4.68
CA GLY A 193 26.13 4.42 -5.91
C GLY A 193 26.01 3.10 -6.69
N ILE A 194 26.06 1.95 -6.02
CA ILE A 194 26.06 0.63 -6.67
C ILE A 194 24.76 -0.12 -6.34
N ILE A 195 24.13 -0.70 -7.38
CA ILE A 195 23.01 -1.61 -7.22
C ILE A 195 23.39 -2.95 -7.85
N ARG A 196 23.35 -4.01 -7.05
CA ARG A 196 23.70 -5.38 -7.48
C ARG A 196 22.49 -6.27 -7.45
N GLY A 197 22.27 -7.04 -8.51
CA GLY A 197 21.28 -8.10 -8.56
C GLY A 197 21.93 -9.47 -8.46
N HIS A 198 21.31 -10.35 -7.68
CA HIS A 198 21.80 -11.67 -7.37
C HIS A 198 20.72 -12.72 -7.68
N GLY A 199 21.16 -13.87 -8.19
CA GLY A 199 20.32 -15.06 -8.34
C GLY A 199 20.79 -16.18 -7.42
N MET A 200 19.91 -17.11 -7.12
CA MET A 200 20.27 -18.30 -6.34
C MET A 200 21.18 -19.24 -7.15
N LYS A 201 22.18 -19.85 -6.52
CA LYS A 201 23.18 -20.72 -7.17
C LYS A 201 23.10 -22.17 -6.68
N SER A 202 23.49 -22.43 -5.43
CA SER A 202 23.50 -23.77 -4.82
C SER A 202 23.37 -23.67 -3.30
N SER A 203 23.09 -24.77 -2.62
CA SER A 203 23.21 -24.82 -1.16
C SER A 203 24.65 -24.51 -0.71
N CYS A 204 24.79 -24.00 0.50
CA CYS A 204 26.09 -23.76 1.12
C CYS A 204 26.80 -25.10 1.38
N ALA A 205 28.03 -25.25 0.89
CA ALA A 205 28.84 -26.45 1.11
C ALA A 205 29.90 -26.17 2.19
N GLY A 206 29.87 -26.92 3.29
CA GLY A 206 30.81 -26.80 4.42
C GLY A 206 30.59 -27.88 5.49
N GLU A 207 31.53 -28.03 6.44
CA GLU A 207 31.55 -29.09 7.47
C GLU A 207 30.33 -29.09 8.41
N THR A 208 29.59 -27.99 8.49
CA THR A 208 28.24 -27.89 9.08
C THR A 208 27.25 -27.50 7.98
N ALA A 209 26.79 -28.47 7.20
CA ALA A 209 25.83 -28.25 6.12
C ALA A 209 24.46 -27.80 6.69
N ASP A 210 24.27 -26.49 6.83
CA ASP A 210 22.94 -25.92 7.03
C ASP A 210 22.19 -26.04 5.70
N GLU A 211 21.34 -27.07 5.56
CA GLU A 211 20.55 -27.33 4.34
C GLU A 211 19.65 -26.15 3.93
N TYR A 212 19.44 -25.21 4.84
CA TYR A 212 18.65 -23.99 4.67
C TYR A 212 19.49 -22.77 4.25
N CYS A 213 20.79 -22.93 4.06
CA CYS A 213 21.70 -21.90 3.58
C CYS A 213 21.94 -22.05 2.07
N PHE A 214 21.86 -20.94 1.34
CA PHE A 214 22.06 -20.88 -0.10
C PHE A 214 23.11 -19.83 -0.48
N THR A 215 24.00 -20.23 -1.37
CA THR A 215 24.94 -19.33 -2.04
C THR A 215 24.25 -18.62 -3.19
N THR A 216 24.66 -17.38 -3.41
CA THR A 216 24.10 -16.54 -4.47
C THR A 216 25.18 -16.19 -5.50
N ARG A 217 24.76 -15.89 -6.72
CA ARG A 217 25.64 -15.43 -7.80
C ARG A 217 25.22 -14.02 -8.20
N GLU A 218 26.18 -13.12 -8.33
CA GLU A 218 25.95 -11.80 -8.93
C GLU A 218 25.57 -12.00 -10.41
N LEU A 219 24.46 -11.38 -10.84
CA LEU A 219 23.93 -11.47 -12.20
C LEU A 219 24.15 -10.19 -12.99
N TRP A 220 23.96 -9.05 -12.34
CA TRP A 220 24.06 -7.74 -12.95
C TRP A 220 24.43 -6.70 -11.90
N THR A 221 25.10 -5.64 -12.33
CA THR A 221 25.48 -4.51 -11.48
C THR A 221 25.26 -3.22 -12.25
N VAL A 222 24.57 -2.28 -11.62
CA VAL A 222 24.35 -0.91 -12.11
C VAL A 222 25.16 0.02 -11.22
N VAL A 223 26.07 0.77 -11.83
CA VAL A 223 26.94 1.72 -11.14
C VAL A 223 26.56 3.14 -11.54
N PHE A 224 26.25 3.96 -10.55
CA PHE A 224 26.06 5.41 -10.67
C PHE A 224 27.36 6.08 -10.24
N PRO A 225 28.10 6.74 -11.14
CA PRO A 225 29.39 7.33 -10.78
C PRO A 225 29.20 8.42 -9.72
N SER A 226 29.85 8.24 -8.57
CA SER A 226 29.75 9.10 -7.38
C SER A 226 30.14 10.56 -7.64
N GLU A 227 30.93 10.82 -8.67
CA GLU A 227 31.28 12.17 -9.13
C GLU A 227 30.10 12.92 -9.77
N SER A 228 29.14 12.19 -10.33
CA SER A 228 28.05 12.74 -11.14
C SER A 228 26.66 12.54 -10.54
N GLU A 229 26.44 11.41 -9.87
CA GLU A 229 25.13 10.99 -9.38
C GLU A 229 25.27 10.31 -8.01
N LYS A 230 24.40 10.68 -7.07
CA LYS A 230 24.26 10.06 -5.76
C LYS A 230 22.84 9.56 -5.59
N ILE A 231 22.67 8.31 -5.16
CA ILE A 231 21.36 7.72 -4.88
C ILE A 231 20.77 8.38 -3.63
N ILE A 232 19.54 8.90 -3.73
CA ILE A 232 18.85 9.56 -2.61
C ILE A 232 17.57 8.84 -2.17
N SER A 233 16.91 8.15 -3.09
CA SER A 233 15.67 7.43 -2.78
C SER A 233 15.53 6.24 -3.70
N THR A 234 15.21 5.09 -3.11
CA THR A 234 14.83 3.87 -3.83
C THR A 234 13.49 3.38 -3.35
N LEU A 235 12.67 2.89 -4.27
CA LEU A 235 11.32 2.44 -3.94
C LEU A 235 10.87 1.28 -4.83
N THR A 236 10.17 0.33 -4.23
CA THR A 236 9.46 -0.73 -4.94
C THR A 236 7.96 -0.65 -4.69
N ARG A 237 7.20 -1.34 -5.55
CA ARG A 237 5.77 -1.53 -5.33
C ARG A 237 5.53 -2.40 -4.10
N LYS A 238 4.46 -2.14 -3.36
CA LYS A 238 4.04 -3.00 -2.24
C LYS A 238 3.81 -4.44 -2.75
N PRO A 239 4.47 -5.48 -2.19
CA PRO A 239 4.36 -6.86 -2.69
C PRO A 239 2.94 -7.43 -2.67
N ASN A 240 2.12 -6.99 -1.71
CA ASN A 240 0.75 -7.45 -1.49
C ASN A 240 -0.31 -6.58 -2.20
N GLU A 241 0.11 -5.64 -3.05
CA GLU A 241 -0.83 -4.83 -3.81
C GLU A 241 -1.53 -5.66 -4.90
N VAL A 242 -2.86 -5.62 -4.91
CA VAL A 242 -3.70 -6.24 -5.94
C VAL A 242 -4.08 -5.19 -6.98
N VAL A 243 -4.01 -5.57 -8.26
CA VAL A 243 -4.39 -4.72 -9.40
C VAL A 243 -5.56 -5.39 -10.13
N HIS A 244 -6.74 -4.77 -10.07
CA HIS A 244 -7.93 -5.33 -10.73
C HIS A 244 -7.92 -5.13 -12.24
N THR A 245 -7.67 -3.89 -12.67
CA THR A 245 -7.75 -3.49 -14.08
C THR A 245 -6.37 -3.47 -14.71
N GLN A 246 -6.12 -4.37 -15.67
CA GLN A 246 -4.85 -4.44 -16.41
C GLN A 246 -4.81 -3.52 -17.64
N ALA A 247 -5.93 -2.92 -18.00
CA ALA A 247 -6.04 -2.02 -19.15
C ALA A 247 -6.86 -0.80 -18.79
N LYS A 248 -6.59 0.29 -19.48
CA LYS A 248 -7.34 1.55 -19.45
C LYS A 248 -7.95 1.75 -20.83
N VAL A 249 -9.26 1.90 -20.89
CA VAL A 249 -9.99 2.11 -22.15
C VAL A 249 -10.16 3.61 -22.33
N SER A 250 -9.67 4.12 -23.45
CA SER A 250 -9.93 5.49 -23.90
C SER A 250 -11.31 5.56 -24.56
N THR A 251 -11.95 6.72 -24.51
CA THR A 251 -13.26 6.97 -25.14
C THR A 251 -13.22 6.74 -26.65
N ASP A 252 -12.07 6.97 -27.29
CA ASP A 252 -11.82 6.68 -28.73
C ASP A 252 -11.68 5.18 -29.04
N GLN A 253 -12.08 4.29 -28.11
CA GLN A 253 -11.95 2.83 -28.19
C GLN A 253 -10.50 2.32 -28.28
N ASP A 254 -9.50 3.16 -28.03
CA ASP A 254 -8.12 2.71 -27.85
C ASP A 254 -7.93 2.11 -26.46
N VAL A 255 -7.10 1.06 -26.36
CA VAL A 255 -6.84 0.35 -25.12
C VAL A 255 -5.37 0.49 -24.75
N LEU A 256 -5.10 1.07 -23.58
CA LEU A 256 -3.76 1.19 -23.02
C LEU A 256 -3.56 0.08 -21.97
N TYR A 257 -2.73 -0.90 -22.28
CA TYR A 257 -2.38 -1.95 -21.34
C TYR A 257 -1.37 -1.45 -20.32
N LYS A 258 -1.69 -1.58 -19.03
CA LYS A 258 -0.82 -1.15 -17.94
C LYS A 258 0.37 -2.12 -17.86
N TYR A 259 1.57 -1.59 -17.72
CA TYR A 259 2.73 -2.41 -17.41
C TYR A 259 2.81 -2.67 -15.91
N VAL A 260 2.45 -3.89 -15.48
CA VAL A 260 2.32 -4.26 -14.07
C VAL A 260 3.35 -5.35 -13.73
N SER A 261 4.54 -4.95 -13.31
CA SER A 261 5.60 -5.89 -12.86
C SER A 261 5.86 -5.74 -11.35
N ARG A 262 6.13 -6.86 -10.66
CA ARG A 262 6.55 -6.87 -9.24
C ARG A 262 8.05 -6.57 -9.09
N ASN A 263 8.80 -6.68 -10.18
CA ASN A 263 10.26 -6.63 -10.22
C ASN A 263 10.76 -5.25 -10.65
N LEU A 264 10.02 -4.18 -10.35
CA LEU A 264 10.39 -2.81 -10.71
C LEU A 264 10.94 -2.08 -9.49
N LEU A 265 12.11 -1.49 -9.67
CA LEU A 265 12.75 -0.60 -8.72
C LEU A 265 12.79 0.81 -9.30
N PHE A 266 12.18 1.74 -8.59
CA PHE A 266 12.36 3.17 -8.81
C PHE A 266 13.62 3.63 -8.08
N VAL A 267 14.49 4.34 -8.78
CA VAL A 267 15.73 4.91 -8.24
C VAL A 267 15.77 6.39 -8.62
N ALA A 268 15.93 7.26 -7.63
CA ALA A 268 16.18 8.69 -7.84
C ALA A 268 17.62 9.01 -7.42
N THR A 269 18.34 9.65 -8.33
CA THR A 269 19.71 10.13 -8.12
C THR A 269 19.76 11.65 -8.29
N VAL A 270 20.64 12.30 -7.55
CA VAL A 270 20.91 13.74 -7.72
C VAL A 270 22.39 13.97 -7.92
N SER A 271 22.75 15.10 -8.51
CA SER A 271 24.14 15.56 -8.49
C SER A 271 24.66 15.60 -7.05
N PRO A 272 25.89 15.15 -6.75
CA PRO A 272 26.40 15.01 -5.38
C PRO A 272 26.32 16.29 -4.56
N LYS A 273 26.62 17.43 -5.19
CA LYS A 273 26.47 18.76 -4.57
C LYS A 273 25.03 19.05 -4.15
N GLY A 274 24.06 18.56 -4.93
CA GLY A 274 22.61 18.73 -4.73
C GLY A 274 21.99 17.80 -3.70
N ALA A 275 22.78 16.91 -3.09
CA ALA A 275 22.32 16.09 -1.97
C ALA A 275 22.20 16.87 -0.64
N GLY A 276 22.66 18.13 -0.61
CA GLY A 276 22.59 19.02 0.56
C GLY A 276 21.22 19.68 0.76
N GLU A 277 21.19 20.71 1.62
CA GLU A 277 19.99 21.51 1.86
C GLU A 277 19.55 22.27 0.59
N ILE A 278 18.26 22.55 0.49
CA ILE A 278 17.68 23.25 -0.66
C ILE A 278 18.36 24.61 -0.83
N GLY A 279 18.94 24.85 -2.01
CA GLY A 279 19.63 26.10 -2.35
C GLY A 279 21.15 26.08 -2.13
N SER A 280 21.73 24.94 -1.74
CA SER A 280 23.19 24.78 -1.62
C SER A 280 23.93 24.72 -2.96
N VAL A 281 23.21 24.63 -4.09
CA VAL A 281 23.77 24.44 -5.44
C VAL A 281 23.12 25.37 -6.43
N THR A 282 23.87 25.78 -7.44
CA THR A 282 23.34 26.55 -8.55
C THR A 282 22.48 25.67 -9.49
N PRO A 283 21.48 26.25 -10.18
CA PRO A 283 20.63 25.48 -11.08
C PRO A 283 21.34 24.87 -12.31
N GLU A 284 22.55 25.31 -12.65
CA GLU A 284 23.36 24.68 -13.72
C GLU A 284 24.07 23.41 -13.25
N GLU A 285 24.40 23.31 -11.97
CA GLU A 285 25.15 22.18 -11.40
C GLU A 285 24.26 21.12 -10.72
N SER A 286 22.94 21.36 -10.65
CA SER A 286 21.97 20.46 -10.04
C SER A 286 21.16 19.73 -11.10
N ALA A 287 21.20 18.40 -11.10
CA ALA A 287 20.27 17.57 -11.87
C ALA A 287 19.71 16.45 -11.00
N LEU A 288 18.41 16.19 -11.16
CA LEU A 288 17.72 15.04 -10.60
C LEU A 288 17.46 14.05 -11.74
N VAL A 289 17.91 12.81 -11.61
CA VAL A 289 17.67 11.77 -12.60
C VAL A 289 16.90 10.62 -11.96
N VAL A 290 15.88 10.16 -12.65
CA VAL A 290 15.01 9.08 -12.21
C VAL A 290 15.17 7.90 -13.16
N TYR A 291 15.30 6.72 -12.58
CA TYR A 291 15.44 5.45 -13.27
C TYR A 291 14.34 4.47 -12.83
N LEU A 292 13.82 3.72 -13.79
CA LEU A 292 13.02 2.52 -13.55
C LEU A 292 13.84 1.32 -13.98
N ILE A 293 14.22 0.48 -13.03
CA ILE A 293 15.13 -0.66 -13.24
C ILE A 293 14.36 -1.96 -12.99
N ASP A 294 14.53 -2.93 -13.88
CA ASP A 294 14.04 -4.29 -13.63
C ASP A 294 15.02 -5.02 -12.68
N THR A 295 14.54 -5.48 -11.53
CA THR A 295 15.36 -6.08 -10.47
C THR A 295 15.84 -7.50 -10.77
N VAL A 296 15.29 -8.15 -11.80
CA VAL A 296 15.74 -9.48 -12.22
C VAL A 296 16.88 -9.36 -13.22
N THR A 297 16.76 -8.45 -14.18
CA THR A 297 17.70 -8.33 -15.31
C THR A 297 18.67 -7.16 -15.23
N GLY A 298 18.45 -6.19 -14.35
CA GLY A 298 19.25 -4.97 -14.24
C GLY A 298 19.01 -3.95 -15.34
N ARG A 299 18.03 -4.20 -16.22
CA ARG A 299 17.75 -3.32 -17.36
C ARG A 299 17.12 -2.02 -16.88
N ILE A 300 17.67 -0.90 -17.32
CA ILE A 300 17.05 0.40 -17.19
C ILE A 300 15.94 0.49 -18.24
N LEU A 301 14.70 0.41 -17.78
CA LEU A 301 13.52 0.48 -18.63
C LEU A 301 13.22 1.92 -19.02
N HIS A 302 13.28 2.86 -18.07
CA HIS A 302 13.03 4.27 -18.31
C HIS A 302 14.03 5.14 -17.56
N ARG A 303 14.42 6.25 -18.18
CA ARG A 303 15.27 7.29 -17.59
C ARG A 303 14.64 8.65 -17.86
N LEU A 304 14.53 9.48 -16.84
CA LEU A 304 14.01 10.84 -16.94
C LEU A 304 14.92 11.79 -16.17
N SER A 305 15.33 12.90 -16.79
CA SER A 305 16.25 13.87 -16.21
C SER A 305 15.58 15.24 -16.05
N HIS A 306 15.66 15.78 -14.84
CA HIS A 306 15.19 17.10 -14.46
C HIS A 306 16.39 18.01 -14.18
N GLN A 307 16.58 19.03 -15.00
CA GLN A 307 17.68 19.98 -14.88
C GLN A 307 17.32 21.09 -13.89
N GLY A 308 18.29 21.53 -13.09
CA GLY A 308 18.09 22.55 -12.05
C GLY A 308 17.17 22.10 -10.91
N CYS A 309 17.09 20.81 -10.64
CA CYS A 309 16.22 20.24 -9.61
C CYS A 309 17.04 19.56 -8.52
N GLN A 310 16.53 19.58 -7.29
CA GLN A 310 17.20 19.12 -6.07
C GLN A 310 16.25 18.27 -5.21
N GLY A 311 16.82 17.39 -4.37
CA GLY A 311 16.10 16.70 -3.31
C GLY A 311 15.72 17.61 -2.13
N PRO A 312 15.06 17.08 -1.08
CA PRO A 312 14.76 15.66 -0.86
C PRO A 312 13.68 15.13 -1.81
N VAL A 313 13.79 13.85 -2.19
CA VAL A 313 12.80 13.18 -3.04
C VAL A 313 11.95 12.24 -2.21
N HIS A 314 10.64 12.47 -2.26
CA HIS A 314 9.65 11.56 -1.69
C HIS A 314 8.85 10.95 -2.83
N ALA A 315 8.80 9.62 -2.90
CA ALA A 315 8.16 8.90 -3.99
C ALA A 315 7.16 7.85 -3.49
N VAL A 316 6.19 7.51 -4.34
CA VAL A 316 5.30 6.36 -4.16
C VAL A 316 5.10 5.62 -5.48
N PHE A 317 5.15 4.29 -5.45
CA PHE A 317 4.92 3.39 -6.58
C PHE A 317 3.64 2.60 -6.29
N SER A 318 2.63 2.73 -7.16
CA SER A 318 1.41 1.93 -7.10
C SER A 318 0.99 1.49 -8.51
N GLU A 319 0.51 0.25 -8.66
CA GLU A 319 0.12 -0.34 -9.94
C GLU A 319 1.21 -0.25 -11.04
N ASN A 320 1.03 0.67 -11.99
CA ASN A 320 1.86 0.95 -13.16
C ASN A 320 2.38 2.39 -13.17
N TRP A 321 2.27 3.10 -12.05
CA TRP A 321 2.60 4.52 -11.98
C TRP A 321 3.44 4.85 -10.75
N VAL A 322 4.27 5.87 -10.93
CA VAL A 322 5.12 6.42 -9.88
C VAL A 322 4.87 7.91 -9.79
N VAL A 323 4.68 8.40 -8.56
CA VAL A 323 4.62 9.82 -8.26
C VAL A 323 5.77 10.16 -7.35
N TYR A 324 6.51 11.22 -7.66
CA TYR A 324 7.60 11.68 -6.82
C TYR A 324 7.63 13.21 -6.75
N HIS A 325 7.98 13.71 -5.58
CA HIS A 325 8.06 15.12 -5.21
C HIS A 325 9.53 15.55 -5.10
N TYR A 326 9.87 16.74 -5.61
CA TYR A 326 11.21 17.33 -5.53
C TYR A 326 11.13 18.87 -5.59
N PHE A 327 12.26 19.56 -5.46
CA PHE A 327 12.34 21.00 -5.56
C PHE A 327 12.98 21.46 -6.88
N ASN A 328 12.35 22.40 -7.57
CA ASN A 328 12.92 23.04 -8.76
C ASN A 328 13.58 24.37 -8.37
N LEU A 329 14.91 24.44 -8.50
CA LEU A 329 15.72 25.61 -8.15
C LEU A 329 15.49 26.79 -9.11
N ARG A 330 15.19 26.52 -10.39
CA ARG A 330 14.94 27.59 -11.39
C ARG A 330 13.59 28.25 -11.18
N ALA A 331 12.58 27.45 -10.87
CA ALA A 331 11.21 27.94 -10.64
C ALA A 331 10.97 28.39 -9.20
N HIS A 332 11.88 28.08 -8.27
CA HIS A 332 11.73 28.25 -6.82
C HIS A 332 10.42 27.66 -6.28
N LYS A 333 10.02 26.49 -6.82
CA LYS A 333 8.76 25.82 -6.50
C LYS A 333 8.99 24.33 -6.30
N TYR A 334 8.14 23.72 -5.47
CA TYR A 334 8.08 22.26 -5.41
C TYR A 334 7.30 21.73 -6.60
N GLU A 335 7.76 20.60 -7.11
CA GLU A 335 7.13 19.89 -8.22
C GLU A 335 6.82 18.46 -7.83
N VAL A 336 5.71 17.97 -8.37
CA VAL A 336 5.29 16.58 -8.29
C VAL A 336 5.20 16.07 -9.71
N THR A 337 6.04 15.09 -10.05
CA THR A 337 6.02 14.44 -11.35
C THR A 337 5.40 13.06 -11.24
N VAL A 338 4.46 12.77 -12.14
CA VAL A 338 3.88 11.44 -12.32
C VAL A 338 4.43 10.81 -13.58
N VAL A 339 4.71 9.52 -13.51
CA VAL A 339 5.07 8.67 -14.65
C VAL A 339 4.14 7.47 -14.65
N GLU A 340 3.40 7.27 -15.73
CA GLU A 340 2.61 6.05 -15.98
C GLU A 340 3.28 5.21 -17.06
N ILE A 341 3.36 3.91 -16.81
CA ILE A 341 4.07 2.94 -17.65
C ILE A 341 3.06 2.01 -18.31
N TYR A 342 3.19 1.83 -19.61
CA TYR A 342 2.27 1.06 -20.44
C TYR A 342 3.01 0.03 -21.30
N ASP A 343 2.39 -1.13 -21.50
CA ASP A 343 2.90 -2.22 -22.30
C ASP A 343 2.43 -2.07 -23.76
N GLN A 344 3.37 -1.78 -24.65
CA GLN A 344 3.13 -1.62 -26.09
C GLN A 344 3.14 -2.95 -26.83
N SER A 345 3.79 -3.98 -26.30
CA SER A 345 3.84 -5.30 -26.95
C SER A 345 2.45 -5.91 -27.14
N ARG A 346 1.47 -5.46 -26.35
CA ARG A 346 0.06 -5.87 -26.43
C ARG A 346 -0.80 -5.00 -27.35
N ALA A 347 -0.20 -4.03 -28.05
CA ALA A 347 -0.91 -3.05 -28.87
C ALA A 347 -1.71 -3.69 -30.02
N GLU A 348 -1.27 -4.81 -30.60
CA GLU A 348 -2.05 -5.52 -31.64
C GLU A 348 -3.39 -6.10 -31.13
N ASN A 349 -3.57 -6.16 -29.80
CA ASN A 349 -4.81 -6.58 -29.15
C ASN A 349 -5.72 -5.41 -28.70
N LYS A 350 -5.47 -4.18 -29.18
CA LYS A 350 -6.23 -2.94 -28.90
C LYS A 350 -7.71 -2.90 -29.35
N ASN A 351 -8.37 -4.04 -29.43
CA ASN A 351 -9.79 -4.07 -29.74
C ASN A 351 -10.62 -4.24 -28.46
N VAL A 352 -11.44 -3.25 -28.13
CA VAL A 352 -12.37 -3.30 -26.99
C VAL A 352 -13.26 -4.55 -27.07
N TRP A 353 -13.66 -4.97 -28.29
CA TRP A 353 -14.45 -6.19 -28.47
C TRP A 353 -13.70 -7.46 -28.06
N LYS A 354 -12.37 -7.53 -28.26
CA LYS A 354 -11.56 -8.66 -27.77
C LYS A 354 -11.45 -8.65 -26.25
N LEU A 355 -11.42 -7.46 -25.63
CA LEU A 355 -11.45 -7.32 -24.18
C LEU A 355 -12.77 -7.83 -23.59
N VAL A 356 -13.90 -7.38 -24.16
CA VAL A 356 -15.26 -7.73 -23.72
C VAL A 356 -15.58 -9.22 -23.97
N LEU A 357 -15.17 -9.77 -25.12
CA LEU A 357 -15.42 -11.17 -25.48
C LEU A 357 -14.45 -12.17 -24.83
N GLY A 358 -13.53 -11.71 -23.97
CA GLY A 358 -12.58 -12.59 -23.26
C GLY A 358 -11.50 -13.24 -24.14
N LYS A 359 -11.39 -12.85 -25.42
CA LYS A 359 -10.41 -13.40 -26.38
C LYS A 359 -9.08 -12.64 -26.34
N HIS A 360 -8.57 -12.38 -25.14
CA HIS A 360 -7.36 -11.61 -24.91
C HIS A 360 -6.35 -12.41 -24.07
N ASN A 361 -5.06 -12.31 -24.37
CA ASN A 361 -3.99 -13.03 -23.68
C ASN A 361 -3.58 -12.37 -22.34
N LEU A 362 -4.52 -11.82 -21.57
CA LEU A 362 -4.19 -11.14 -20.29
C LEU A 362 -3.76 -12.12 -19.19
N THR A 363 -4.07 -13.41 -19.34
CA THR A 363 -3.66 -14.49 -18.41
C THR A 363 -2.32 -15.12 -18.76
N ALA A 364 -1.67 -14.71 -19.85
CA ALA A 364 -0.37 -15.25 -20.22
C ALA A 364 0.70 -14.87 -19.18
N PRO A 365 1.56 -15.81 -18.77
CA PRO A 365 2.63 -15.53 -17.81
C PRO A 365 3.61 -14.50 -18.39
N ILE A 366 4.02 -13.55 -17.55
CA ILE A 366 4.99 -12.52 -17.91
C ILE A 366 6.31 -12.86 -17.22
N SER A 367 7.40 -12.84 -17.98
CA SER A 367 8.76 -13.02 -17.46
C SER A 367 9.55 -11.73 -17.66
N SER A 368 10.32 -11.30 -16.66
CA SER A 368 11.26 -10.17 -16.80
C SER A 368 12.35 -10.41 -17.85
N TYR A 369 12.59 -11.67 -18.25
CA TYR A 369 13.51 -11.98 -19.33
C TYR A 369 12.91 -11.69 -20.70
N SER A 370 11.58 -11.79 -20.83
CA SER A 370 10.89 -11.26 -22.01
C SER A 370 11.13 -9.76 -22.06
N ARG A 371 11.41 -9.21 -23.25
CA ARG A 371 11.65 -7.79 -23.45
C ARG A 371 10.36 -7.16 -24.00
N PRO A 372 9.37 -6.83 -23.15
CA PRO A 372 8.20 -6.13 -23.63
C PRO A 372 8.60 -4.72 -24.05
N GLU A 373 8.15 -4.31 -25.23
CA GLU A 373 8.17 -2.91 -25.61
C GLU A 373 7.22 -2.14 -24.70
N MET A 374 7.72 -1.08 -24.07
CA MET A 374 6.93 -0.24 -23.18
C MET A 374 7.07 1.22 -23.57
N PHE A 375 6.01 1.98 -23.32
CA PHE A 375 6.03 3.43 -23.44
C PHE A 375 5.58 4.05 -22.12
N THR A 376 5.99 5.30 -21.91
CA THR A 376 5.67 6.04 -20.69
C THR A 376 4.95 7.33 -21.04
N LYS A 377 4.04 7.75 -20.16
CA LYS A 377 3.47 9.09 -20.16
C LYS A 377 3.87 9.77 -18.86
N SER A 378 4.42 10.98 -18.95
CA SER A 378 4.84 11.73 -17.78
C SER A 378 4.30 13.15 -17.81
N GLN A 379 4.06 13.71 -16.62
CA GLN A 379 3.63 15.09 -16.47
C GLN A 379 4.06 15.61 -15.10
N SER A 380 4.49 16.87 -15.07
CA SER A 380 4.92 17.58 -13.86
C SER A 380 3.89 18.62 -13.46
N TYR A 381 3.65 18.76 -12.17
CA TYR A 381 2.72 19.75 -11.60
C TYR A 381 3.42 20.50 -10.47
N PHE A 382 3.14 21.80 -10.33
CA PHE A 382 3.59 22.53 -9.15
C PHE A 382 2.79 22.14 -7.92
N PHE A 383 3.48 22.02 -6.79
CA PHE A 383 2.88 21.82 -5.48
C PHE A 383 3.32 22.96 -4.54
N PRO A 384 2.40 23.59 -3.79
CA PRO A 384 2.71 24.84 -3.09
C PRO A 384 3.50 24.66 -1.78
N GLN A 385 3.67 23.43 -1.29
CA GLN A 385 4.33 23.16 0.01
C GLN A 385 5.26 21.95 -0.11
N SER A 386 6.25 21.84 0.78
CA SER A 386 7.05 20.63 0.87
C SER A 386 6.25 19.47 1.46
N VAL A 387 6.74 18.25 1.27
CA VAL A 387 6.11 17.01 1.67
C VAL A 387 7.04 16.24 2.60
N LYS A 388 6.52 15.70 3.71
CA LYS A 388 7.25 14.83 4.65
C LYS A 388 7.21 13.37 4.23
N THR A 389 6.07 12.91 3.72
CA THR A 389 5.85 11.51 3.32
C THR A 389 4.74 11.43 2.27
N ILE A 390 4.81 10.43 1.40
CA ILE A 390 3.77 10.12 0.41
C ILE A 390 3.37 8.65 0.54
N ALA A 391 2.08 8.37 0.53
CA ALA A 391 1.54 7.02 0.49
C ALA A 391 0.33 6.94 -0.44
N VAL A 392 -0.15 5.73 -0.72
CA VAL A 392 -1.32 5.49 -1.58
C VAL A 392 -2.29 4.56 -0.87
N THR A 393 -3.58 4.80 -1.06
CA THR A 393 -4.66 3.96 -0.55
C THR A 393 -4.65 2.57 -1.20
N SER A 394 -4.91 1.53 -0.41
CA SER A 394 -4.97 0.15 -0.88
C SER A 394 -6.26 -0.53 -0.42
N THR A 395 -6.93 -1.20 -1.36
CA THR A 395 -8.19 -1.94 -1.16
C THR A 395 -7.98 -3.41 -1.51
N ALA A 396 -8.92 -4.28 -1.10
CA ALA A 396 -8.72 -5.73 -1.13
C ALA A 396 -8.56 -6.29 -2.55
N LYS A 397 -9.33 -5.76 -3.50
CA LYS A 397 -9.37 -6.16 -4.90
C LYS A 397 -8.70 -5.14 -5.81
N GLY A 398 -8.44 -3.91 -5.35
CA GLY A 398 -7.86 -2.85 -6.18
C GLY A 398 -8.81 -2.32 -7.26
N ILE A 399 -10.12 -2.34 -7.00
CA ILE A 399 -11.19 -1.82 -7.86
C ILE A 399 -11.43 -0.33 -7.59
N THR A 400 -11.49 0.05 -6.31
CA THR A 400 -11.76 1.43 -5.89
C THR A 400 -10.67 2.38 -6.41
N SER A 401 -11.07 3.62 -6.74
CA SER A 401 -10.11 4.64 -7.18
C SER A 401 -9.06 4.91 -6.10
N LYS A 402 -7.81 5.17 -6.52
CA LYS A 402 -6.73 5.44 -5.57
C LYS A 402 -6.66 6.92 -5.22
N GLN A 403 -6.31 7.19 -3.97
CA GLN A 403 -5.93 8.51 -3.49
C GLN A 403 -4.47 8.51 -3.07
N LEU A 404 -3.79 9.60 -3.41
CA LEU A 404 -2.46 9.96 -2.96
C LEU A 404 -2.57 10.64 -1.60
N LEU A 405 -2.00 10.02 -0.57
CA LEU A 405 -1.94 10.54 0.78
C LEU A 405 -0.62 11.31 0.93
N ILE A 406 -0.71 12.63 1.06
CA ILE A 406 0.43 13.54 1.16
C ILE A 406 0.50 14.03 2.60
N GLY A 407 1.57 13.66 3.31
CA GLY A 407 1.91 14.23 4.61
C GLY A 407 2.57 15.60 4.43
N THR A 408 1.88 16.65 4.81
CA THR A 408 2.37 18.04 4.66
C THR A 408 3.38 18.39 5.75
N ILE A 409 4.15 19.46 5.54
CA ILE A 409 5.04 20.00 6.59
C ILE A 409 4.30 20.40 7.87
N GLY A 410 3.02 20.78 7.75
CA GLY A 410 2.15 21.13 8.87
C GLY A 410 1.60 19.95 9.67
N ASP A 411 2.16 18.74 9.48
CA ASP A 411 1.78 17.53 10.21
C ASP A 411 0.30 17.12 10.01
N GLN A 412 -0.24 17.45 8.84
CA GLN A 412 -1.56 17.03 8.40
C GLN A 412 -1.46 16.16 7.16
N ILE A 413 -2.50 15.37 6.91
CA ILE A 413 -2.52 14.45 5.77
C ILE A 413 -3.60 14.89 4.79
N LEU A 414 -3.18 15.21 3.58
CA LEU A 414 -4.05 15.56 2.46
C LEU A 414 -4.29 14.31 1.61
N ALA A 415 -5.56 13.97 1.34
CA ALA A 415 -5.92 12.91 0.41
C ALA A 415 -6.33 13.50 -0.95
N LEU A 416 -5.46 13.35 -1.94
CA LEU A 416 -5.67 13.84 -3.30
C LEU A 416 -6.09 12.67 -4.22
N ASP A 417 -7.15 12.84 -5.00
CA ASP A 417 -7.55 11.83 -5.99
C ASP A 417 -6.48 11.64 -7.08
N LYS A 418 -6.18 10.39 -7.47
CA LYS A 418 -5.24 10.07 -8.54
C LYS A 418 -5.53 10.81 -9.85
N ARG A 419 -6.79 11.18 -10.11
CA ARG A 419 -7.19 11.97 -11.28
C ARG A 419 -6.51 13.34 -11.37
N PHE A 420 -6.13 13.94 -10.24
CA PHE A 420 -5.35 15.19 -10.25
C PHE A 420 -3.90 14.98 -10.69
N VAL A 421 -3.37 13.77 -10.63
CA VAL A 421 -2.01 13.43 -11.08
C VAL A 421 -2.07 12.40 -12.21
N ASP A 422 -2.99 12.58 -13.17
CA ASP A 422 -3.05 11.79 -14.41
C ASP A 422 -2.23 12.51 -15.51
N PRO A 423 -1.17 11.89 -16.07
CA PRO A 423 -0.31 12.54 -17.06
C PRO A 423 -0.98 12.86 -18.40
N ARG A 424 -2.24 12.46 -18.57
CA ARG A 424 -3.04 12.75 -19.78
C ARG A 424 -3.85 14.04 -19.66
N ARG A 425 -3.71 14.79 -18.56
CA ARG A 425 -4.42 16.07 -18.39
C ARG A 425 -3.91 17.08 -19.41
N THR A 426 -4.83 17.58 -20.23
CA THR A 426 -4.60 18.64 -21.23
C THR A 426 -5.25 19.95 -20.76
N LEU A 427 -4.78 21.10 -21.27
CA LEU A 427 -5.33 22.43 -20.90
C LEU A 427 -6.81 22.54 -21.28
N ASN A 428 -7.15 22.09 -22.49
CA ASN A 428 -8.51 22.10 -23.02
C ASN A 428 -8.93 20.66 -23.36
N PRO A 429 -9.42 19.89 -22.38
CA PRO A 429 -9.81 18.51 -22.63
C PRO A 429 -11.03 18.44 -23.55
N SER A 430 -11.01 17.47 -24.46
CA SER A 430 -12.13 17.19 -25.36
C SER A 430 -13.37 16.72 -24.58
N GLN A 431 -14.54 16.67 -25.21
CA GLN A 431 -15.74 16.13 -24.56
C GLN A 431 -15.54 14.66 -24.16
N ALA A 432 -14.92 13.88 -25.05
CA ALA A 432 -14.60 12.47 -24.82
C ALA A 432 -13.66 12.26 -23.62
N GLU A 433 -12.67 13.15 -23.44
CA GLU A 433 -11.76 13.14 -22.29
C GLU A 433 -12.45 13.54 -20.98
N LYS A 434 -13.39 14.50 -21.04
CA LYS A 434 -14.22 14.89 -19.89
C LYS A 434 -15.15 13.76 -19.44
N GLU A 435 -15.69 12.99 -20.38
CA GLU A 435 -16.51 11.80 -20.08
C GLU A 435 -15.67 10.69 -19.41
N GLU A 436 -14.37 10.58 -19.72
CA GLU A 436 -13.43 9.72 -19.00
C GLU A 436 -13.08 10.24 -17.59
N GLY A 437 -13.48 11.47 -17.26
CA GLY A 437 -13.17 12.12 -16.00
C GLY A 437 -11.79 12.78 -15.93
N ILE A 438 -11.18 13.10 -17.09
CA ILE A 438 -9.93 13.87 -17.15
C ILE A 438 -10.20 15.31 -16.70
N ILE A 439 -9.46 15.73 -15.68
CA ILE A 439 -9.54 17.08 -15.12
C ILE A 439 -8.65 18.00 -15.96
N PRO A 440 -9.12 19.18 -16.41
CA PRO A 440 -8.30 20.13 -17.16
C PRO A 440 -6.97 20.42 -16.44
N LEU A 441 -5.88 20.51 -17.20
CA LEU A 441 -4.57 20.82 -16.66
C LEU A 441 -4.57 22.19 -15.98
N THR A 442 -4.05 22.23 -14.76
CA THR A 442 -3.83 23.43 -13.97
C THR A 442 -2.36 23.50 -13.60
N ASP A 443 -1.80 24.71 -13.53
CA ASP A 443 -0.36 24.90 -13.24
C ASP A 443 0.04 24.29 -11.89
N SER A 444 -0.85 24.36 -10.90
CA SER A 444 -0.64 23.80 -9.56
C SER A 444 -1.70 22.79 -9.16
N LEU A 445 -1.31 21.86 -8.31
CA LEU A 445 -2.24 20.94 -7.65
C LEU A 445 -2.99 21.68 -6.53
N PRO A 446 -4.33 21.53 -6.45
CA PRO A 446 -5.12 22.27 -5.49
C PRO A 446 -4.93 21.69 -4.07
N ILE A 447 -4.80 22.58 -3.08
CA ILE A 447 -5.02 22.22 -1.68
C ILE A 447 -6.49 22.48 -1.36
N ILE A 448 -7.24 21.39 -1.23
CA ILE A 448 -8.67 21.44 -0.89
C ILE A 448 -8.77 21.21 0.63
N PRO A 449 -9.21 22.20 1.44
CA PRO A 449 -9.26 22.04 2.89
C PRO A 449 -10.10 20.85 3.36
N GLN A 450 -11.16 20.51 2.63
CA GLN A 450 -12.03 19.36 2.91
C GLN A 450 -11.35 18.01 2.66
N SER A 451 -10.23 17.98 1.91
CA SER A 451 -9.46 16.77 1.62
C SER A 451 -8.44 16.41 2.70
N TYR A 452 -8.29 17.23 3.76
CA TYR A 452 -7.47 16.86 4.91
C TYR A 452 -8.16 15.79 5.75
N ILE A 453 -7.60 14.59 5.76
CA ILE A 453 -8.18 13.43 6.47
C ILE A 453 -8.00 13.52 7.98
N THR A 454 -7.03 14.32 8.43
CA THR A 454 -6.77 14.56 9.85
C THR A 454 -7.69 15.66 10.42
N HIS A 455 -8.44 16.36 9.57
CA HIS A 455 -9.31 17.48 9.96
C HIS A 455 -8.57 18.49 10.85
N SER A 456 -9.01 18.70 12.09
CA SER A 456 -8.39 19.59 13.07
C SER A 456 -7.22 18.96 13.84
N LEU A 457 -7.04 17.64 13.75
CA LEU A 457 -5.98 16.93 14.46
C LEU A 457 -4.69 17.01 13.63
N LYS A 458 -3.59 17.36 14.29
CA LYS A 458 -2.25 17.29 13.71
C LYS A 458 -1.55 16.05 14.26
N VAL A 459 -0.77 15.39 13.42
CA VAL A 459 0.03 14.22 13.77
C VAL A 459 1.46 14.71 13.95
N GLU A 460 1.76 15.27 15.11
CA GLU A 460 3.02 15.97 15.35
C GLU A 460 4.22 15.10 15.00
N GLY A 461 5.18 15.68 14.27
CA GLY A 461 6.35 14.98 13.79
C GLY A 461 6.02 13.78 12.90
N LEU A 462 5.12 13.95 11.93
CA LEU A 462 4.69 12.90 10.99
C LEU A 462 5.89 12.28 10.27
N ARG A 463 6.09 10.96 10.46
CA ARG A 463 7.19 10.20 9.85
C ARG A 463 6.74 9.30 8.71
N GLY A 464 5.54 8.73 8.79
CA GLY A 464 5.07 7.80 7.78
C GLY A 464 3.57 7.54 7.82
N ILE A 465 3.06 7.02 6.71
CA ILE A 465 1.65 6.66 6.51
C ILE A 465 1.59 5.22 5.99
N VAL A 466 0.85 4.37 6.70
CA VAL A 466 0.57 2.98 6.32
C VAL A 466 -0.89 2.86 5.94
N THR A 467 -1.13 2.14 4.84
CA THR A 467 -2.47 1.84 4.35
C THR A 467 -2.67 0.33 4.29
N ALA A 468 -3.86 -0.12 4.70
CA ALA A 468 -4.24 -1.54 4.68
C ALA A 468 -5.69 -1.70 4.22
N PRO A 469 -6.01 -2.71 3.40
CA PRO A 469 -7.36 -2.91 2.88
C PRO A 469 -8.33 -3.36 3.98
N ALA A 470 -9.57 -2.90 3.98
CA ALA A 470 -10.64 -3.53 4.77
C ALA A 470 -11.19 -4.77 4.03
N LYS A 471 -12.20 -5.45 4.59
CA LYS A 471 -12.89 -6.53 3.85
C LYS A 471 -13.84 -5.97 2.79
N LEU A 472 -14.47 -4.83 3.11
CA LEU A 472 -15.20 -4.04 2.13
C LEU A 472 -14.21 -3.39 1.17
N GLU A 473 -14.49 -3.53 -0.12
CA GLU A 473 -13.63 -3.02 -1.18
C GLU A 473 -13.59 -1.49 -1.16
N SER A 474 -14.71 -0.83 -0.87
CA SER A 474 -14.80 0.64 -0.90
C SER A 474 -13.98 1.34 0.19
N THR A 475 -13.44 0.61 1.16
CA THR A 475 -12.82 1.18 2.37
C THR A 475 -11.39 0.72 2.59
N THR A 476 -10.56 1.65 3.07
CA THR A 476 -9.16 1.41 3.45
C THR A 476 -8.89 1.94 4.84
N HIS A 477 -8.00 1.28 5.57
CA HIS A 477 -7.45 1.76 6.82
C HIS A 477 -6.25 2.64 6.54
N VAL A 478 -6.22 3.82 7.17
CA VAL A 478 -5.08 4.74 7.11
C VAL A 478 -4.55 4.92 8.52
N PHE A 479 -3.29 4.55 8.73
CA PHE A 479 -2.58 4.71 9.98
C PHE A 479 -1.36 5.59 9.76
N ALA A 480 -1.30 6.72 10.45
CA ALA A 480 -0.18 7.65 10.39
C ALA A 480 0.53 7.68 11.73
N TYR A 481 1.86 7.72 11.68
CA TYR A 481 2.69 7.68 12.86
C TYR A 481 3.79 8.73 12.80
N GLY A 482 4.05 9.34 13.95
CA GLY A 482 5.06 10.36 14.17
C GLY A 482 5.51 10.33 15.63
N VAL A 483 5.45 11.49 16.29
CA VAL A 483 5.38 11.56 17.75
C VAL A 483 3.99 11.08 18.20
N ASP A 484 2.95 11.52 17.49
CA ASP A 484 1.58 11.08 17.70
C ASP A 484 1.17 9.94 16.76
N LEU A 485 0.12 9.22 17.15
CA LEU A 485 -0.49 8.16 16.35
C LEU A 485 -1.88 8.60 15.93
N PHE A 486 -2.18 8.45 14.64
CA PHE A 486 -3.49 8.79 14.08
C PHE A 486 -4.03 7.65 13.22
N TYR A 487 -5.30 7.33 13.41
CA TYR A 487 -5.99 6.30 12.66
C TYR A 487 -7.31 6.81 12.14
N THR A 488 -7.58 6.54 10.87
CA THR A 488 -8.89 6.76 10.26
C THR A 488 -9.20 5.70 9.21
N ARG A 489 -10.48 5.62 8.83
CA ARG A 489 -10.94 4.83 7.69
C ARG A 489 -11.29 5.79 6.58
N LEU A 490 -10.87 5.47 5.36
CA LEU A 490 -11.11 6.29 4.19
C LEU A 490 -11.83 5.48 3.12
N ALA A 491 -12.76 6.13 2.41
CA ALA A 491 -13.51 5.54 1.31
C ALA A 491 -13.30 6.39 0.03
N PRO A 492 -12.28 6.10 -0.79
CA PRO A 492 -11.86 6.98 -1.88
C PRO A 492 -12.97 7.26 -2.91
N SER A 493 -13.79 6.24 -3.22
CA SER A 493 -14.92 6.34 -4.15
C SER A 493 -16.29 6.34 -3.44
N LYS A 494 -16.33 6.80 -2.18
CA LYS A 494 -17.48 6.64 -1.26
C LYS A 494 -17.81 5.16 -0.98
N THR A 495 -18.69 4.93 -0.01
CA THR A 495 -19.12 3.58 0.39
C THR A 495 -20.18 3.04 -0.57
N TYR A 496 -19.75 2.36 -1.64
CA TYR A 496 -20.65 1.77 -2.63
C TYR A 496 -21.05 0.31 -2.34
N ASP A 497 -20.35 -0.35 -1.42
CA ASP A 497 -20.59 -1.73 -0.99
C ASP A 497 -21.16 -1.81 0.43
N SER A 498 -21.65 -0.68 0.95
CA SER A 498 -22.33 -0.58 2.23
C SER A 498 -23.45 0.45 2.14
N LEU A 499 -24.52 0.24 2.91
CA LEU A 499 -25.56 1.25 3.07
C LEU A 499 -24.95 2.46 3.80
N THR A 500 -25.39 3.65 3.40
CA THR A 500 -24.94 4.90 4.04
C THR A 500 -25.45 4.97 5.47
N ASP A 501 -24.68 5.62 6.35
CA ASP A 501 -25.08 5.84 7.74
C ASP A 501 -26.38 6.67 7.86
N ASP A 502 -26.71 7.44 6.83
CA ASP A 502 -27.90 8.29 6.71
C ASP A 502 -29.11 7.58 6.08
N PHE A 503 -29.01 6.27 5.80
CA PHE A 503 -30.11 5.53 5.21
C PHE A 503 -31.31 5.44 6.18
N SER A 504 -32.46 5.98 5.77
CA SER A 504 -33.67 5.96 6.60
C SER A 504 -34.39 4.61 6.56
N TYR A 505 -33.94 3.68 7.40
CA TYR A 505 -34.61 2.40 7.62
C TYR A 505 -36.06 2.56 8.06
N ALA A 506 -36.35 3.60 8.84
CA ALA A 506 -37.69 3.88 9.34
C ALA A 506 -38.64 4.27 8.19
N LEU A 507 -38.21 5.15 7.28
CA LEU A 507 -39.01 5.50 6.11
C LEU A 507 -39.31 4.28 5.24
N LEU A 508 -38.29 3.43 5.00
CA LEU A 508 -38.47 2.20 4.23
C LEU A 508 -39.49 1.25 4.90
N LEU A 509 -39.45 1.11 6.23
CA LEU A 509 -40.42 0.28 6.94
C LEU A 509 -41.84 0.87 6.85
N ILE A 510 -41.98 2.19 7.01
CA ILE A 510 -43.27 2.89 6.94
C ILE A 510 -43.88 2.74 5.55
N THR A 511 -43.10 2.89 4.47
CA THR A 511 -43.60 2.74 3.10
C THR A 511 -44.04 1.31 2.82
N ILE A 512 -43.32 0.29 3.31
CA ILE A 512 -43.73 -1.12 3.20
C ILE A 512 -45.07 -1.34 3.90
N VAL A 513 -45.25 -0.86 5.14
CA VAL A 513 -46.50 -1.02 5.89
C VAL A 513 -47.66 -0.28 5.19
N ALA A 514 -47.43 0.94 4.71
CA ALA A 514 -48.43 1.72 3.99
C ALA A 514 -48.85 1.02 2.69
N LEU A 515 -47.91 0.42 1.97
CA LEU A 515 -48.18 -0.30 0.72
C LEU A 515 -48.96 -1.59 0.97
N VAL A 516 -48.65 -2.34 2.03
CA VAL A 516 -49.43 -3.53 2.43
C VAL A 516 -50.87 -3.15 2.82
N ALA A 517 -51.04 -2.07 3.60
CA ALA A 517 -52.37 -1.57 3.95
C ALA A 517 -53.15 -1.12 2.71
N ALA A 518 -52.51 -0.41 1.79
CA ALA A 518 -53.11 0.01 0.53
C ALA A 518 -53.56 -1.19 -0.32
N ILE A 519 -52.74 -2.25 -0.42
CA ILE A 519 -53.09 -3.49 -1.11
C ILE A 519 -54.32 -4.16 -0.48
N TYR A 520 -54.39 -4.23 0.85
CA TYR A 520 -55.53 -4.84 1.53
C TYR A 520 -56.83 -4.05 1.30
N ILE A 521 -56.75 -2.72 1.37
CA ILE A 521 -57.89 -1.83 1.12
C ILE A 521 -58.35 -1.93 -0.33
N THR A 522 -57.43 -1.91 -1.30
CA THR A 522 -57.79 -2.02 -2.72
C THR A 522 -58.31 -3.40 -3.08
N TRP A 523 -57.79 -4.46 -2.48
CA TRP A 523 -58.31 -5.82 -2.63
C TRP A 523 -59.77 -5.92 -2.15
N ALA A 524 -60.07 -5.44 -0.94
CA ALA A 524 -61.43 -5.44 -0.40
C ALA A 524 -62.40 -4.58 -1.25
N LEU A 525 -61.94 -3.42 -1.74
CA LEU A 525 -62.73 -2.58 -2.65
C LEU A 525 -62.96 -3.27 -4.00
N SER A 526 -61.97 -4.01 -4.51
CA SER A 526 -62.06 -4.76 -5.76
C SER A 526 -63.05 -5.91 -5.66
N GLU A 527 -62.98 -6.74 -4.61
CA GLU A 527 -63.96 -7.83 -4.40
C GLU A 527 -65.38 -7.28 -4.30
N LYS A 528 -65.58 -6.18 -3.56
CA LYS A 528 -66.89 -5.53 -3.45
C LYS A 528 -67.40 -5.04 -4.81
N LYS A 529 -66.52 -4.48 -5.64
CA LYS A 529 -66.87 -4.02 -6.99
C LYS A 529 -67.20 -5.18 -7.92
N GLU A 530 -66.38 -6.23 -7.93
CA GLU A 530 -66.59 -7.43 -8.74
C GLU A 530 -67.90 -8.14 -8.36
N LEU A 531 -68.20 -8.23 -7.06
CA LEU A 531 -69.49 -8.72 -6.58
C LEU A 531 -70.63 -7.84 -7.12
N SER A 532 -70.54 -6.52 -6.98
CA SER A 532 -71.55 -5.60 -7.52
C SER A 532 -71.76 -5.71 -9.03
N GLU A 533 -70.71 -6.00 -9.80
CA GLU A 533 -70.81 -6.19 -11.25
C GLU A 533 -71.43 -7.54 -11.61
N LYS A 534 -71.13 -8.62 -10.86
CA LYS A 534 -71.73 -9.95 -11.08
C LYS A 534 -73.21 -10.04 -10.68
N TRP A 535 -73.65 -9.21 -9.74
CA TRP A 535 -75.04 -9.16 -9.28
C TRP A 535 -75.93 -8.22 -10.10
N ARG A 536 -75.36 -7.54 -11.11
CA ARG A 536 -76.07 -6.71 -12.08
C ARG A 536 -76.26 -7.49 -13.37
#